data_AF-A0A6G3PGA2-F1
#
_entry.id   AF-A0A6G3PGA2-F1
#
_cell.length_a   1.000
_cell.length_b   1.000
_cell.length_c   1.000
_cell.angle_alpha   90.00
_cell.angle_beta   90.00
_cell.angle_gamma   90.00
#
_symmetry.space_group_name_H-M   'P 1'
#
loop_
_entity.id
_entity.type
_entity.pdbx_description
1 polymer ?
#
loop_
_entity_poly.entity_id
_entity_poly.type
_entity_poly.pdbx_seq_one_letter_code
_entity_poly.pdbx_strand_id
1 'polypeptide(L)' 'MSPVPPPAAASSHPVSVVGIGADGWPGLTGAAREALVAAEVLIGGGRQLDLLPPECAGARVAWPSPL' A
#
# COMPACT_ATOMS: atom_id res chain seq x y z
N MET A 1 8.18 -6.99 43.45
CA MET A 1 8.44 -6.50 42.08
C MET A 1 7.37 -7.10 41.19
N SER A 2 6.36 -6.32 40.78
CA SER A 2 5.33 -6.81 39.86
C SER A 2 5.96 -7.07 38.49
N PRO A 3 5.58 -8.15 37.79
CA PRO A 3 6.07 -8.40 36.44
C PRO A 3 5.56 -7.33 35.49
N VAL A 4 6.43 -6.87 34.59
CA VAL A 4 6.07 -6.03 33.45
C VAL A 4 5.09 -6.81 32.58
N PRO A 5 3.93 -6.25 32.21
CA PRO A 5 3.04 -6.89 31.25
C PRO A 5 3.81 -7.07 29.93
N PRO A 6 3.71 -8.23 29.26
CA PRO A 6 4.32 -8.42 27.95
C PRO A 6 3.83 -7.31 27.01
N PRO A 7 4.66 -6.81 26.09
CA PRO A 7 4.20 -5.83 25.11
C PRO A 7 2.96 -6.40 24.45
N ALA A 8 1.86 -5.62 24.48
CA ALA A 8 0.64 -5.98 23.77
C ALA A 8 1.06 -6.36 22.34
N ALA A 9 0.77 -7.60 21.95
CA ALA A 9 1.22 -8.14 20.67
C ALA A 9 0.98 -7.09 19.59
N ALA A 10 2.06 -6.60 18.97
CA ALA A 10 2.00 -5.51 18.01
C ALA A 10 0.89 -5.87 17.01
N SER A 11 -0.18 -5.07 16.97
CA SER A 11 -1.26 -5.27 16.04
C SER A 11 -0.65 -5.19 14.65
N SER A 12 -0.47 -6.34 14.02
CA SER A 12 0.09 -6.43 12.69
C SER A 12 -0.92 -5.74 11.78
N HIS A 13 -0.63 -4.50 11.41
CA HIS A 13 -1.31 -3.83 10.33
C HIS A 13 -0.55 -4.25 9.08
N PRO A 14 -1.02 -5.27 8.34
CA PRO A 14 -0.28 -5.78 7.21
C PRO A 14 -0.14 -4.68 6.15
N VAL A 15 1.10 -4.34 5.81
CA VAL A 15 1.40 -3.45 4.69
C VAL A 15 1.64 -4.33 3.46
N SER A 16 0.84 -4.13 2.42
CA SER A 16 1.05 -4.76 1.12
C SER A 16 1.94 -3.88 0.25
N VAL A 17 3.00 -4.45 -0.31
CA VAL A 17 3.89 -3.76 -1.24
C VAL A 17 3.67 -4.33 -2.63
N VAL A 18 3.24 -3.49 -3.57
CA VAL A 18 2.97 -3.85 -4.95
C VAL A 18 3.93 -3.13 -5.88
N GLY A 19 4.69 -3.88 -6.68
CA GLY A 19 5.50 -3.33 -7.77
C GLY A 19 4.65 -3.05 -9.00
N ILE A 20 4.73 -1.83 -9.55
CA ILE A 20 4.07 -1.46 -10.80
C ILE A 20 5.13 -1.29 -11.89
N GLY A 21 5.15 -2.24 -12.84
CA GLY A 21 6.06 -2.24 -13.97
C GLY A 21 5.71 -1.18 -15.02
N ALA A 22 6.47 -1.19 -16.13
CA ALA A 22 6.22 -0.29 -17.27
C ALA A 22 4.84 -0.51 -17.90
N ASP A 23 4.33 -1.75 -17.85
CA ASP A 23 3.01 -2.13 -18.37
C ASP A 23 1.84 -1.59 -17.53
N GLY A 24 2.12 -0.97 -16.39
CA GLY A 24 1.13 -0.35 -15.52
C GLY A 24 0.09 -1.34 -14.98
N TRP A 25 -1.15 -0.86 -14.80
CA TRP A 25 -2.27 -1.63 -14.27
C TRP A 25 -2.57 -2.94 -15.03
N PRO A 26 -2.55 -2.99 -16.39
CA PRO A 26 -2.70 -4.23 -17.15
C PRO A 26 -1.70 -5.34 -16.80
N GLY A 27 -0.49 -5.00 -16.36
CA GLY A 27 0.54 -5.98 -16.00
C GLY A 27 0.43 -6.57 -14.60
N LEU A 28 -0.49 -6.07 -13.75
CA LEU A 28 -0.64 -6.55 -12.38
C LEU A 28 -1.37 -7.89 -12.28
N THR A 29 -0.96 -8.71 -11.31
CA THR A 29 -1.66 -9.94 -10.94
C THR A 29 -3.00 -9.65 -10.29
N GLY A 30 -3.91 -10.63 -10.26
CA GLY A 30 -5.20 -10.50 -9.57
C GLY A 30 -5.04 -10.08 -8.11
N ALA A 31 -4.19 -10.76 -7.35
CA ALA A 31 -3.94 -10.45 -5.94
C ALA A 31 -3.37 -9.03 -5.72
N ALA A 32 -2.50 -8.55 -6.62
CA ALA A 32 -1.98 -7.19 -6.55
C ALA A 32 -3.07 -6.15 -6.81
N ARG A 33 -3.95 -6.39 -7.80
CA ARG A 33 -5.10 -5.53 -8.07
C ARG A 33 -6.07 -5.51 -6.90
N GLU A 34 -6.40 -6.67 -6.34
CA GLU A 34 -7.28 -6.81 -5.18
C GLU A 34 -6.72 -6.05 -3.96
N ALA A 35 -5.42 -6.18 -3.68
CA ALA A 35 -4.78 -5.43 -2.62
C ALA A 35 -4.86 -3.91 -2.82
N LEU A 36 -4.66 -3.42 -4.06
CA LEU A 36 -4.75 -1.99 -4.37
C LEU A 36 -6.19 -1.45 -4.34
N VAL A 37 -7.17 -2.25 -4.75
CA VAL A 37 -8.60 -1.88 -4.70
C VAL A 37 -9.10 -1.85 -3.26
N ALA A 38 -8.68 -2.80 -2.42
CA ALA A 38 -9.09 -2.87 -1.02
C ALA A 38 -8.35 -1.87 -0.11
N ALA A 39 -7.24 -1.28 -0.57
CA ALA A 39 -6.44 -0.36 0.23
C ALA A 39 -7.18 0.97 0.45
N GLU A 40 -7.33 1.34 1.72
CA GLU A 40 -7.86 2.65 2.11
C GLU A 40 -6.86 3.79 1.87
N VAL A 41 -5.55 3.47 1.88
CA VAL A 41 -4.46 4.43 1.66
C VAL A 41 -3.45 3.84 0.70
N LEU A 42 -3.10 4.61 -0.33
CA LEU A 42 -2.17 4.25 -1.39
C LEU A 42 -0.98 5.22 -1.34
N ILE A 43 0.17 4.72 -0.91
CA ILE A 43 1.41 5.50 -0.78
C ILE A 43 2.36 5.12 -1.91
N GLY A 44 2.91 6.09 -2.63
CA GLY A 44 3.86 5.81 -3.72
C GLY A 44 4.38 7.05 -4.42
N GLY A 45 5.27 6.84 -5.40
CA GLY A 45 5.69 7.91 -6.30
C GLY A 45 4.53 8.37 -7.18
N GLY A 46 4.51 9.66 -7.54
CA GLY A 46 3.43 10.26 -8.34
C GLY A 46 3.13 9.47 -9.62
N ARG A 47 4.16 9.12 -10.40
CA ARG A 47 4.03 8.30 -11.62
C ARG A 47 3.30 6.98 -11.36
N GLN A 48 3.57 6.29 -10.25
CA GLN A 48 2.92 5.02 -9.93
C GLN A 48 1.46 5.23 -9.52
N LEU A 49 1.19 6.25 -8.71
CA LEU A 49 -0.16 6.59 -8.27
C LEU A 49 -1.05 6.99 -9.47
N ASP A 50 -0.50 7.68 -10.46
CA ASP A 50 -1.22 8.09 -11.67
C ASP A 50 -1.62 6.91 -12.58
N LEU A 51 -0.94 5.76 -12.46
CA LEU A 51 -1.29 4.54 -13.19
C LEU A 51 -2.46 3.77 -12.57
N LEU A 52 -2.88 4.14 -11.36
CA LEU A 52 -3.97 3.45 -10.67
C LEU A 52 -5.32 3.91 -11.25
N PRO A 53 -6.23 2.98 -11.57
CA PRO A 53 -7.53 3.32 -12.09
C PRO A 53 -8.45 3.87 -11.00
N PRO A 54 -9.64 4.39 -11.36
CA PRO A 54 -10.61 4.91 -10.41
C PRO A 54 -11.13 3.87 -9.40
N GLU A 55 -11.08 2.58 -9.73
CA GLU A 55 -11.49 1.50 -8.81
C GLU A 55 -10.59 1.41 -7.55
N CYS A 56 -9.35 1.93 -7.64
CA CYS A 56 -8.49 2.14 -6.48
C CYS A 56 -8.91 3.41 -5.74
N ALA A 57 -9.97 3.30 -4.93
CA ALA A 57 -10.61 4.42 -4.24
C ALA A 57 -9.84 4.94 -3.02
N GLY A 58 -8.76 4.25 -2.61
CA GLY A 58 -7.92 4.64 -1.48
C GLY A 58 -7.33 6.05 -1.64
N ALA A 59 -7.12 6.72 -0.51
CA ALA A 59 -6.49 8.03 -0.46
C ALA A 59 -5.06 7.96 -1.01
N ARG A 60 -4.78 8.72 -2.06
CA ARG A 60 -3.46 8.75 -2.71
C ARG A 60 -2.54 9.71 -1.98
N VAL A 61 -1.46 9.18 -1.42
CA VAL A 61 -0.44 9.93 -0.70
C VAL A 61 0.86 9.86 -1.49
N ALA A 62 1.22 10.97 -2.13
CA ALA A 62 2.48 11.06 -2.84
C ALA A 62 3.65 11.02 -1.86
N TRP A 63 4.63 10.16 -2.13
CA TRP A 63 5.89 10.15 -1.39
C TRP A 63 6.77 11.33 -1.85
N PRO A 64 7.37 12.12 -0.92
CA PRO A 64 8.24 13.24 -1.28
C PRO A 64 9.48 12.81 -2.08
N SER A 65 10.00 13.71 -2.92
CA SER A 65 11.16 13.47 -3.80
C SER A 65 12.20 14.60 -3.71
N PRO A 66 13.52 14.31 -3.74
CA PRO A 66 14.14 13.02 -3.40
C PRO A 66 14.20 12.86 -1.86
N LEU A 67 14.46 11.64 -1.38
CA LEU A 67 14.94 11.43 -0.02
C LEU A 67 16.38 11.93 0.12
#